data_AF-A0A438AG91-F1
#
_entry.id   AF-A0A438AG91-F1
#
_cell.length_a   1.000
_cell.length_b   1.000
_cell.length_c   1.000
_cell.angle_alpha   90.00
_cell.angle_beta   90.00
_cell.angle_gamma   90.00
#
_symmetry.space_group_name_H-M   'P 1'
#
loop_
_entity.id
_entity.type
_entity.pdbx_description
1 polymer ?
#
loop_
_entity_poly.entity_id
_entity_poly.type
_entity_poly.pdbx_seq_one_letter_code
_entity_poly.pdbx_strand_id
1 'polypeptide(L)'
;MSSTDPATLARTFIADEGKDTKPKFWTMNHNRIRPIATKLARVLESDERIAFYRLYLRRTHIAPAVAQGEIPLLIEGYRQLVPHMTGPGPLPFPRLVGLYLFGFDAEGALPAGGLDSAKELKARLKTLTQCGRYINLPAQRAKLERFRSFTPEAPRLLEVLRHADYLGLPAPEGESFKLTDLTFWAMMLIVALAPETRTGLCRDLSDVPPDTPRQRDFLAILHSTLEAVMGDIGPEDSTCRALFDKLAAQQAAQEEAGEAMALARELGLDIAESRDWDIVVRLPEKDSGHDWFNPLSLSLEINPSHRPEWRVQLRHSTKVSYSHFPGKTGLGKDGIPPIDGLRSFPSWLRRLSDVHGLVYDTDAMDVYCGRKQADKKRISDWVLSGGASSSPG
;
A
#
# COMPACT_ATOMS: atom_id res chain seq x y z
N MET A 1 38.31 -19.92 -6.37
CA MET A 1 37.41 -18.78 -6.64
C MET A 1 38.20 -17.50 -6.34
N SER A 2 38.57 -16.74 -7.37
CA SER A 2 39.38 -15.52 -7.21
C SER A 2 38.59 -14.50 -6.38
N SER A 3 39.12 -14.11 -5.20
CA SER A 3 38.56 -13.03 -4.41
C SER A 3 38.78 -11.73 -5.17
N THR A 4 37.78 -11.29 -5.95
CA THR A 4 37.86 -9.97 -6.60
C THR A 4 38.14 -8.92 -5.53
N ASP A 5 39.21 -8.17 -5.75
CA ASP A 5 39.65 -7.07 -4.89
C ASP A 5 38.50 -6.08 -4.63
N PRO A 6 38.25 -5.66 -3.36
CA PRO A 6 37.18 -4.73 -3.01
C PRO A 6 37.18 -3.41 -3.80
N ALA A 7 38.35 -2.86 -4.14
CA ALA A 7 38.44 -1.61 -4.91
C ALA A 7 37.98 -1.84 -6.36
N THR A 8 38.45 -2.92 -6.98
CA THR A 8 38.02 -3.34 -8.32
C THR A 8 36.51 -3.58 -8.36
N LEU A 9 35.95 -4.23 -7.34
CA LEU A 9 34.52 -4.51 -7.25
C LEU A 9 33.68 -3.22 -7.12
N ALA A 10 34.12 -2.27 -6.30
CA ALA A 10 33.44 -0.98 -6.13
C ALA A 10 33.52 -0.11 -7.39
N ARG A 11 34.67 -0.05 -8.07
CA ARG A 11 34.81 0.67 -9.36
C ARG A 11 33.96 0.04 -10.46
N THR A 12 33.88 -1.28 -10.50
CA THR A 12 33.01 -1.98 -11.47
C THR A 12 31.54 -1.67 -11.21
N PHE A 13 31.12 -1.62 -9.93
CA PHE A 13 29.78 -1.17 -9.57
C PHE A 13 29.51 0.25 -10.05
N ILE A 14 30.42 1.20 -9.81
CA ILE A 14 30.27 2.59 -10.28
C ILE A 14 30.15 2.65 -11.81
N ALA A 15 31.00 1.92 -12.53
CA ALA A 15 31.04 1.93 -13.98
C ALA A 15 29.82 1.27 -14.64
N ASP A 16 29.26 0.20 -14.06
CA ASP A 16 28.04 -0.44 -14.59
C ASP A 16 26.80 0.39 -14.24
N GLU A 17 26.68 0.80 -12.99
CA GLU A 17 25.51 1.54 -12.51
C GLU A 17 25.47 2.99 -13.02
N GLY A 18 26.61 3.57 -13.39
CA GLY A 18 26.64 4.86 -14.05
C GLY A 18 26.02 4.87 -15.45
N LYS A 19 25.69 3.71 -16.04
CA LYS A 19 25.05 3.61 -17.36
C LYS A 19 23.54 3.73 -17.24
N ASP A 20 22.91 4.42 -18.18
CA ASP A 20 21.44 4.58 -18.26
C ASP A 20 20.71 3.33 -18.82
N THR A 21 21.44 2.27 -19.13
CA THR A 21 20.88 0.97 -19.54
C THR A 21 20.64 0.09 -18.32
N LYS A 22 19.68 -0.86 -18.40
CA LYS A 22 19.32 -1.81 -17.30
C LYS A 22 20.60 -2.47 -16.73
N PRO A 23 21.15 -1.98 -15.61
CA PRO A 23 22.43 -2.47 -15.14
C PRO A 23 22.20 -3.79 -14.40
N LYS A 24 23.12 -4.73 -14.61
CA LYS A 24 22.98 -6.12 -14.14
C LYS A 24 23.90 -6.40 -12.96
N PHE A 25 24.88 -5.53 -12.72
CA PHE A 25 25.94 -5.80 -11.77
C PHE A 25 25.43 -5.91 -10.33
N TRP A 26 24.53 -5.00 -9.90
CA TRP A 26 23.92 -5.06 -8.58
C TRP A 26 23.20 -6.40 -8.32
N THR A 27 22.35 -6.85 -9.24
CA THR A 27 21.57 -8.09 -9.08
C THR A 27 22.47 -9.29 -8.79
N MET A 28 23.61 -9.39 -9.47
CA MET A 28 24.56 -10.50 -9.31
C MET A 28 25.53 -10.32 -8.14
N ASN A 29 25.80 -9.09 -7.68
CA ASN A 29 26.88 -8.81 -6.73
C ASN A 29 26.47 -8.05 -5.46
N HIS A 30 25.18 -7.80 -5.23
CA HIS A 30 24.70 -7.01 -4.06
C HIS A 30 25.24 -7.53 -2.72
N ASN A 31 25.33 -8.86 -2.54
CA ASN A 31 25.87 -9.49 -1.33
C ASN A 31 27.36 -9.18 -1.10
N ARG A 32 28.10 -8.86 -2.17
CA ARG A 32 29.52 -8.51 -2.12
C ARG A 32 29.74 -7.00 -2.03
N ILE A 33 28.82 -6.20 -2.56
CA ILE A 33 28.87 -4.73 -2.52
C ILE A 33 28.46 -4.18 -1.16
N ARG A 34 27.39 -4.70 -0.53
CA ARG A 34 26.90 -4.21 0.77
C ARG A 34 28.00 -4.15 1.87
N PRO A 35 28.84 -5.18 2.05
CA PRO A 35 29.92 -5.11 3.05
C PRO A 35 30.97 -4.03 2.75
N ILE A 36 31.19 -3.70 1.47
CA ILE A 36 32.22 -2.74 1.03
C ILE A 36 31.80 -1.29 1.35
N ALA A 37 30.49 -0.99 1.38
CA ALA A 37 29.98 0.36 1.66
C ALA A 37 30.50 0.95 2.99
N THR A 38 30.83 0.09 3.96
CA THR A 38 31.39 0.49 5.27
C THR A 38 32.91 0.70 5.28
N LYS A 39 33.60 0.34 4.20
CA LYS A 39 35.07 0.30 4.07
C LYS A 39 35.60 1.16 2.91
N LEU A 40 34.75 1.97 2.28
CA LEU A 40 35.06 2.71 1.04
C LEU A 40 36.29 3.62 1.18
N ALA A 41 36.46 4.27 2.33
CA ALA A 41 37.61 5.14 2.61
C ALA A 41 38.98 4.46 2.45
N ARG A 42 39.04 3.12 2.48
CA ARG A 42 40.29 2.37 2.31
C ARG A 42 40.57 1.95 0.86
N VAL A 43 39.61 2.12 -0.04
CA VAL A 43 39.60 1.47 -1.36
C VAL A 43 39.31 2.42 -2.51
N LEU A 44 38.71 3.58 -2.25
CA LEU A 44 38.29 4.55 -3.25
C LEU A 44 38.70 5.98 -2.86
N GLU A 45 38.97 6.79 -3.87
CA GLU A 45 39.17 8.24 -3.72
C GLU A 45 37.84 8.96 -3.42
N SER A 46 37.89 10.19 -2.91
CA SER A 46 36.71 10.97 -2.51
C SER A 46 35.62 11.07 -3.60
N ASP A 47 36.00 11.38 -4.84
CA ASP A 47 35.04 11.52 -5.94
C ASP A 47 34.40 10.17 -6.31
N GLU A 48 35.18 9.09 -6.27
CA GLU A 48 34.69 7.73 -6.49
C GLU A 48 33.70 7.32 -5.38
N ARG A 49 33.94 7.76 -4.14
CA ARG A 49 33.05 7.49 -3.00
C ARG A 49 31.72 8.23 -3.13
N ILE A 50 31.74 9.49 -3.56
CA ILE A 50 30.52 10.27 -3.85
C ILE A 50 29.70 9.56 -4.94
N ALA A 51 30.35 9.16 -6.04
CA ALA A 51 29.70 8.42 -7.12
C ALA A 51 29.12 7.08 -6.63
N PHE A 52 29.87 6.35 -5.79
CA PHE A 52 29.40 5.12 -5.17
C PHE A 52 28.15 5.37 -4.33
N TYR A 53 28.16 6.36 -3.42
CA TYR A 53 27.02 6.64 -2.55
C TYR A 53 25.77 7.04 -3.33
N ARG A 54 25.90 7.90 -4.33
CA ARG A 54 24.81 8.27 -5.25
C ARG A 54 24.16 7.02 -5.88
N LEU A 55 24.97 6.15 -6.46
CA LEU A 55 24.49 4.94 -7.14
C LEU A 55 23.94 3.90 -6.15
N TYR A 56 24.55 3.79 -4.97
CA TYR A 56 24.09 2.91 -3.90
C TYR A 56 22.73 3.32 -3.37
N LEU A 57 22.52 4.62 -3.09
CA LEU A 57 21.24 5.18 -2.66
C LEU A 57 20.16 4.88 -3.70
N ARG A 58 20.42 5.21 -4.97
CA ARG A 58 19.50 4.93 -6.08
C ARG A 58 19.09 3.45 -6.17
N ARG A 59 20.01 2.52 -5.89
CA ARG A 59 19.77 1.07 -5.99
C ARG A 59 19.10 0.44 -4.80
N THR A 60 19.45 0.89 -3.59
CA THR A 60 19.02 0.27 -2.35
C THR A 60 17.82 0.97 -1.72
N HIS A 61 17.53 2.19 -2.17
CA HIS A 61 16.51 3.05 -1.60
C HIS A 61 16.74 3.35 -0.11
N ILE A 62 17.97 3.15 0.40
CA ILE A 62 18.37 3.47 1.78
C ILE A 62 19.88 3.77 1.86
N ALA A 63 20.30 4.66 2.78
CA ALA A 63 21.72 4.93 2.97
C ALA A 63 22.47 3.76 3.65
N PRO A 64 23.75 3.52 3.32
CA PRO A 64 24.59 2.66 4.12
C PRO A 64 24.94 3.35 5.44
N ALA A 65 25.18 2.58 6.51
CA ALA A 65 25.80 3.12 7.71
C ALA A 65 27.28 3.42 7.43
N VAL A 66 27.71 4.64 7.70
CA VAL A 66 29.09 5.11 7.43
C VAL A 66 29.72 5.74 8.68
N ALA A 67 31.04 5.84 8.67
CA ALA A 67 31.79 6.52 9.74
C ALA A 67 31.60 8.05 9.67
N GLN A 68 31.91 8.76 10.76
CA GLN A 68 31.70 10.23 10.84
C GLN A 68 32.39 11.00 9.70
N GLY A 69 33.61 10.60 9.31
CA GLY A 69 34.35 11.25 8.22
C GLY A 69 33.73 11.07 6.82
N GLU A 70 32.87 10.08 6.64
CA GLU A 70 32.20 9.81 5.35
C GLU A 70 30.86 10.55 5.22
N ILE A 71 30.33 11.12 6.31
CA ILE A 71 29.02 11.79 6.30
C ILE A 71 28.95 12.91 5.25
N PRO A 72 29.95 13.81 5.10
CA PRO A 72 29.93 14.83 4.06
C PRO A 72 29.88 14.26 2.64
N LEU A 73 30.61 13.17 2.37
CA LEU A 73 30.64 12.52 1.06
C LEU A 73 29.32 11.80 0.74
N LEU A 74 28.69 11.20 1.75
CA LEU A 74 27.36 10.61 1.61
C LEU A 74 26.29 11.66 1.32
N ILE A 75 26.33 12.80 2.01
CA ILE A 75 25.43 13.94 1.76
C ILE A 75 25.62 14.49 0.35
N GLU A 76 26.87 14.62 -0.11
CA GLU A 76 27.17 15.06 -1.47
C GLU A 76 26.65 14.06 -2.52
N GLY A 77 26.81 12.76 -2.27
CA GLY A 77 26.22 11.72 -3.13
C GLY A 77 24.69 11.80 -3.19
N TYR A 78 24.03 12.10 -2.07
CA TYR A 78 22.59 12.36 -2.03
C TYR A 78 22.19 13.64 -2.77
N ARG A 79 22.94 14.74 -2.58
CA ARG A 79 22.70 16.03 -3.26
C ARG A 79 22.66 15.88 -4.77
N GLN A 80 23.52 15.03 -5.35
CA GLN A 80 23.51 14.73 -6.79
C GLN A 80 22.26 13.95 -7.25
N LEU A 81 21.51 13.30 -6.35
CA LEU A 81 20.24 12.63 -6.69
C LEU A 81 19.04 13.57 -6.67
N VAL A 82 19.08 14.61 -5.83
CA VAL A 82 17.94 15.51 -5.58
C VAL A 82 17.26 16.01 -6.85
N PRO A 83 17.97 16.49 -7.89
CA PRO A 83 17.35 16.96 -9.14
C PRO A 83 16.55 15.89 -9.89
N HIS A 84 16.80 14.61 -9.60
CA HIS A 84 16.20 13.47 -10.30
C HIS A 84 15.14 12.75 -9.46
N MET A 85 14.82 13.23 -8.25
CA MET A 85 13.87 12.56 -7.34
C MET A 85 12.40 12.79 -7.71
N THR A 86 12.09 13.83 -8.48
CA THR A 86 10.73 14.21 -8.89
C THR A 86 10.45 13.96 -10.39
N GLY A 87 11.42 13.43 -11.15
CA GLY A 87 11.30 13.19 -12.59
C GLY A 87 10.90 11.76 -12.97
N PRO A 88 10.51 11.50 -14.23
CA PRO A 88 10.04 10.19 -14.74
C PRO A 88 11.17 9.15 -14.93
N GLY A 89 12.26 9.27 -14.17
CA GLY A 89 13.40 8.35 -14.25
C GLY A 89 13.02 6.95 -13.73
N PRO A 90 13.66 5.88 -14.23
CA PRO A 90 13.20 4.51 -13.97
C PRO A 90 13.34 4.05 -12.51
N LEU A 91 14.13 4.73 -11.67
CA LEU A 91 14.40 4.33 -10.28
C LEU A 91 14.80 5.54 -9.40
N PRO A 92 13.88 6.47 -9.08
CA PRO A 92 14.20 7.56 -8.16
C PRO A 92 14.43 7.00 -6.75
N PHE A 93 15.37 7.61 -6.03
CA PHE A 93 15.50 7.40 -4.59
C PHE A 93 14.24 7.95 -3.89
N PRO A 94 13.62 7.24 -2.91
CA PRO A 94 12.34 7.67 -2.38
C PRO A 94 12.45 9.01 -1.65
N ARG A 95 11.57 9.96 -2.00
CA ARG A 95 11.59 11.33 -1.47
C ARG A 95 11.53 11.39 0.06
N LEU A 96 10.56 10.70 0.67
CA LEU A 96 10.38 10.66 2.12
C LEU A 96 11.60 10.11 2.86
N VAL A 97 12.25 9.09 2.27
CA VAL A 97 13.48 8.51 2.82
C VAL A 97 14.61 9.54 2.80
N GLY A 98 14.77 10.28 1.70
CA GLY A 98 15.77 11.33 1.56
C GLY A 98 15.56 12.49 2.51
N LEU A 99 14.34 13.03 2.58
CA LEU A 99 13.98 14.09 3.52
C LEU A 99 14.26 13.66 4.96
N TYR A 100 13.82 12.46 5.36
CA TYR A 100 14.05 12.00 6.72
C TYR A 100 15.54 11.82 7.04
N LEU A 101 16.30 11.18 6.14
CA LEU A 101 17.72 10.89 6.35
C LEU A 101 18.61 12.12 6.28
N PHE A 102 18.37 13.02 5.34
CA PHE A 102 19.31 14.10 4.99
C PHE A 102 18.78 15.50 5.28
N GLY A 103 17.46 15.65 5.46
CA GLY A 103 16.85 16.90 5.88
C GLY A 103 16.67 17.96 4.79
N PHE A 104 16.79 17.60 3.52
CA PHE A 104 16.51 18.51 2.41
C PHE A 104 16.15 17.75 1.14
N ASP A 105 15.51 18.43 0.21
CA ASP A 105 15.30 18.02 -1.17
C ASP A 105 15.36 19.23 -2.12
N ALA A 106 14.73 19.13 -3.29
CA ALA A 106 14.72 20.21 -4.28
C ALA A 106 13.84 21.40 -3.87
N GLU A 107 12.88 21.18 -2.96
CA GLU A 107 11.90 22.19 -2.51
C GLU A 107 12.41 22.96 -1.28
N GLY A 108 13.40 22.42 -0.56
CA GLY A 108 14.08 23.13 0.51
C GLY A 108 14.67 22.21 1.57
N ALA A 109 15.03 22.81 2.71
CA ALA A 109 15.53 22.10 3.88
C ALA A 109 14.48 22.06 5.00
N LEU A 110 14.50 20.99 5.79
CA LEU A 110 13.67 20.84 6.98
C LEU A 110 14.11 21.84 8.08
N PRO A 111 13.17 22.34 8.91
CA PRO A 111 13.49 23.23 10.02
C PRO A 111 14.51 22.67 11.02
N ALA A 112 14.43 21.37 11.34
CA ALA A 112 15.39 20.72 12.24
C ALA A 112 16.78 20.51 11.62
N GLY A 113 16.99 20.90 10.35
CA GLY A 113 18.27 20.80 9.67
C GLY A 113 18.61 19.40 9.14
N GLY A 114 19.87 19.28 8.74
CA GLY A 114 20.39 18.19 7.93
C GLY A 114 20.76 16.91 8.69
N LEU A 115 21.69 16.15 8.12
CA LEU A 115 22.37 15.04 8.78
C LEU A 115 23.76 15.50 9.20
N ASP A 116 24.07 15.46 10.49
CA ASP A 116 25.35 15.99 10.98
C ASP A 116 26.26 14.91 11.58
N SER A 117 25.73 13.72 11.89
CA SER A 117 26.54 12.66 12.50
C SER A 117 26.21 11.24 12.06
N ALA A 118 27.21 10.36 12.16
CA ALA A 118 27.04 8.92 11.96
C ALA A 118 26.12 8.27 13.01
N LYS A 119 26.10 8.80 14.23
CA LYS A 119 25.19 8.33 15.29
C LYS A 119 23.74 8.61 14.90
N GLU A 120 23.47 9.82 14.43
CA GLU A 120 22.16 10.23 13.94
C GLU A 120 21.74 9.45 12.71
N LEU A 121 22.63 9.27 11.73
CA LEU A 121 22.37 8.42 10.57
C LEU A 121 21.93 7.01 11.01
N LYS A 122 22.64 6.41 11.96
CA LYS A 122 22.31 5.08 12.48
C LYS A 122 20.95 5.04 13.17
N ALA A 123 20.58 6.07 13.93
CA ALA A 123 19.28 6.18 14.56
C ALA A 123 18.16 6.26 13.51
N ARG A 124 18.28 7.19 12.53
CA ARG A 124 17.33 7.35 11.43
C ARG A 124 17.21 6.08 10.57
N LEU A 125 18.32 5.40 10.27
CA LEU A 125 18.30 4.11 9.56
C LEU A 125 17.56 3.02 10.33
N LYS A 126 17.65 3.00 11.66
CA LYS A 126 16.91 2.05 12.50
C LYS A 126 15.40 2.29 12.40
N THR A 127 14.98 3.56 12.41
CA THR A 127 13.57 3.96 12.21
C THR A 127 13.06 3.52 10.86
N LEU A 128 13.78 3.83 9.78
CA LEU A 128 13.38 3.42 8.42
C LEU A 128 13.33 1.90 8.25
N THR A 129 14.28 1.18 8.85
CA THR A 129 14.27 -0.29 8.84
C THR A 129 13.00 -0.83 9.49
N GLN A 130 12.55 -0.21 10.58
CA GLN A 130 11.30 -0.57 11.23
C GLN A 130 10.10 -0.23 10.34
N CYS A 131 10.06 0.95 9.71
CA CYS A 131 9.01 1.35 8.78
C CYS A 131 8.86 0.37 7.60
N GLY A 132 9.97 -0.06 7.01
CA GLY A 132 10.01 -0.96 5.85
C GLY A 132 9.87 -2.46 6.17
N ARG A 133 9.64 -2.85 7.42
CA ARG A 133 9.61 -4.28 7.84
C ARG A 133 8.32 -5.01 7.45
N TYR A 134 7.30 -4.28 7.02
CA TYR A 134 5.94 -4.79 6.88
C TYR A 134 5.56 -4.94 5.40
N ILE A 135 4.67 -5.89 5.13
CA ILE A 135 4.20 -6.19 3.77
C ILE A 135 2.80 -5.63 3.49
N ASN A 136 2.08 -5.17 4.51
CA ASN A 136 0.76 -4.55 4.39
C ASN A 136 0.43 -3.69 5.63
N LEU A 137 -0.58 -2.81 5.49
CA LEU A 137 -1.02 -1.87 6.53
C LEU A 137 -1.65 -2.57 7.76
N PRO A 138 -2.51 -3.61 7.64
CA PRO A 138 -3.06 -4.30 8.81
C PRO A 138 -1.97 -4.90 9.71
N ALA A 139 -0.97 -5.57 9.12
CA ALA A 139 0.14 -6.14 9.89
C ALA A 139 1.02 -5.07 10.56
N GLN A 140 1.07 -3.86 9.98
CA GLN A 140 1.76 -2.71 10.55
C GLN A 140 1.03 -2.22 11.81
N ARG A 141 -0.28 -1.95 11.70
CA ARG A 141 -1.14 -1.50 12.80
C ARG A 141 -1.27 -2.51 13.93
N ALA A 142 -1.32 -3.80 13.63
CA ALA A 142 -1.39 -4.85 14.66
C ALA A 142 -0.12 -4.94 15.55
N LYS A 143 0.95 -4.20 15.23
CA LYS A 143 2.25 -4.27 15.91
C LYS A 143 2.71 -2.90 16.45
N LEU A 144 1.78 -2.12 17.00
CA LEU A 144 2.04 -0.78 17.57
C LEU A 144 3.21 -0.75 18.55
N GLU A 145 3.31 -1.76 19.41
CA GLU A 145 4.40 -1.88 20.40
C GLU A 145 5.80 -1.82 19.76
N ARG A 146 5.95 -2.28 18.51
CA ARG A 146 7.23 -2.22 17.78
C ARG A 146 7.57 -0.82 17.27
N PHE A 147 6.58 0.07 17.20
CA PHE A 147 6.75 1.47 16.79
C PHE A 147 6.97 2.40 17.98
N ARG A 148 6.51 2.04 19.19
CA ARG A 148 6.65 2.87 20.40
C ARG A 148 8.09 3.29 20.70
N SER A 149 9.06 2.42 20.49
CA SER A 149 10.48 2.77 20.72
C SER A 149 11.04 3.82 19.76
N PHE A 150 10.27 4.24 18.76
CA PHE A 150 10.65 5.22 17.74
C PHE A 150 9.89 6.55 17.87
N THR A 151 9.00 6.70 18.86
CA THR A 151 8.31 7.98 19.11
C THR A 151 9.26 9.17 19.35
N PRO A 152 10.49 9.04 19.88
CA PRO A 152 11.41 10.18 19.95
C PRO A 152 11.78 10.79 18.59
N GLU A 153 11.58 10.05 17.49
CA GLU A 153 11.80 10.54 16.11
C GLU A 153 10.56 11.24 15.53
N ALA A 154 9.42 11.21 16.23
CA ALA A 154 8.15 11.75 15.75
C ALA A 154 8.21 13.23 15.34
N PRO A 155 8.90 14.15 16.07
CA PRO A 155 8.99 15.55 15.63
C PRO A 155 9.60 15.70 14.23
N ARG A 156 10.68 14.98 13.95
CA ARG A 156 11.33 15.01 12.64
C ARG A 156 10.46 14.34 11.57
N LEU A 157 9.79 13.24 11.90
CA LEU A 157 8.86 12.58 10.99
C LEU A 157 7.68 13.49 10.62
N LEU A 158 7.14 14.26 11.57
CA LEU A 158 6.09 15.24 11.31
C LEU A 158 6.59 16.37 10.39
N GLU A 159 7.81 16.88 10.59
CA GLU A 159 8.42 17.84 9.67
C GLU A 159 8.55 17.29 8.24
N VAL A 160 8.99 16.03 8.09
CA VAL A 160 9.07 15.36 6.78
C VAL A 160 7.70 15.27 6.11
N LEU A 161 6.67 14.86 6.88
CA LEU A 161 5.32 14.71 6.35
C LEU A 161 4.74 16.07 5.91
N ARG A 162 4.97 17.13 6.70
CA ARG A 162 4.58 18.50 6.35
C ARG A 162 5.30 19.03 5.13
N HIS A 163 6.61 18.84 5.05
CA HIS A 163 7.42 19.27 3.90
C HIS A 163 7.03 18.53 2.62
N ALA A 164 6.54 17.31 2.75
CA ALA A 164 5.97 16.54 1.63
C ALA A 164 4.46 16.77 1.43
N ASP A 165 3.87 17.79 2.07
CA ASP A 165 2.44 18.15 2.01
C ASP A 165 1.47 17.01 2.32
N TYR A 166 1.90 15.97 3.03
CA TYR A 166 1.17 14.71 3.27
C TYR A 166 0.72 13.94 2.01
N LEU A 167 0.87 14.53 0.82
CA LEU A 167 0.29 14.12 -0.46
C LEU A 167 1.33 14.15 -1.60
N GLY A 168 2.55 14.61 -1.33
CA GLY A 168 3.57 14.99 -2.31
C GLY A 168 4.38 13.87 -2.95
N LEU A 169 3.70 12.81 -3.44
CA LEU A 169 4.27 11.96 -4.48
C LEU A 169 3.41 12.07 -5.74
N PRO A 170 3.75 12.97 -6.68
CA PRO A 170 3.22 12.88 -8.04
C PRO A 170 3.60 11.49 -8.57
N ALA A 171 2.59 10.63 -8.72
CA ALA A 171 2.79 9.43 -9.49
C ALA A 171 2.91 9.84 -10.96
N PRO A 172 3.83 9.24 -11.74
CA PRO A 172 3.82 9.41 -13.19
C PRO A 172 2.42 9.11 -13.71
N GLU A 173 1.94 9.94 -14.63
CA GLU A 173 0.64 9.78 -15.28
C GLU A 173 0.38 8.30 -15.62
N GLY A 174 -0.65 7.71 -15.01
CA GLY A 174 -1.08 6.34 -15.30
C GLY A 174 -0.67 5.27 -14.28
N GLU A 175 0.22 5.53 -13.32
CA GLU A 175 0.44 4.64 -12.17
C GLU A 175 -0.16 5.26 -10.91
N SER A 176 -0.96 4.49 -10.20
CA SER A 176 -1.67 4.96 -9.02
C SER A 176 -0.73 5.61 -8.00
N PHE A 177 -1.10 6.78 -7.48
CA PHE A 177 -0.74 7.25 -6.15
C PHE A 177 -0.66 6.02 -5.23
N LYS A 178 0.53 5.63 -4.77
CA LYS A 178 0.69 4.49 -3.87
C LYS A 178 0.23 4.94 -2.48
N LEU A 179 -1.09 5.02 -2.32
CA LEU A 179 -1.80 5.08 -1.03
C LEU A 179 -1.38 3.95 -0.07
N THR A 180 -0.65 2.97 -0.57
CA THR A 180 -0.05 1.85 0.16
C THR A 180 1.45 1.99 0.38
N ASP A 181 2.03 3.20 0.30
CA ASP A 181 3.40 3.39 0.78
C ASP A 181 3.46 3.12 2.29
N LEU A 182 3.89 1.91 2.62
CA LEU A 182 3.98 1.43 3.99
C LEU A 182 4.99 2.24 4.80
N THR A 183 5.96 2.88 4.16
CA THR A 183 6.91 3.75 4.84
C THR A 183 6.21 5.02 5.27
N PHE A 184 5.45 5.67 4.38
CA PHE A 184 4.64 6.84 4.71
C PHE A 184 3.70 6.55 5.89
N TRP A 185 2.93 5.45 5.81
CA TRP A 185 1.99 5.10 6.88
C TRP A 185 2.66 4.66 8.18
N ALA A 186 3.85 4.07 8.13
CA ALA A 186 4.64 3.84 9.34
C ALA A 186 5.07 5.15 10.00
N MET A 187 5.51 6.14 9.22
CA MET A 187 5.88 7.45 9.73
C MET A 187 4.69 8.12 10.39
N MET A 188 3.54 8.14 9.70
CA MET A 188 2.26 8.61 10.25
C MET A 188 1.91 7.93 11.57
N LEU A 189 2.07 6.60 11.64
CA LEU A 189 1.79 5.82 12.84
C LEU A 189 2.69 6.19 14.02
N ILE A 190 4.00 6.39 13.78
CA ILE A 190 4.94 6.83 14.83
C ILE A 190 4.56 8.23 15.35
N VAL A 191 4.20 9.14 14.44
CA VAL A 191 3.78 10.50 14.79
C VAL A 191 2.47 10.49 15.57
N ALA A 192 1.51 9.64 15.18
CA ALA A 192 0.25 9.47 15.88
C ALA A 192 0.43 8.82 17.26
N LEU A 193 1.41 7.94 17.45
CA LEU A 193 1.71 7.34 18.76
C LEU A 193 2.31 8.36 19.75
N ALA A 194 3.03 9.37 19.29
CA ALA A 194 3.74 10.35 20.12
C ALA A 194 2.82 11.53 20.53
N PRO A 195 2.47 11.70 21.83
CA PRO A 195 1.55 12.75 22.29
C PRO A 195 1.95 14.17 21.86
N GLU A 196 3.25 14.47 21.87
CA GLU A 196 3.81 15.78 21.54
C GLU A 196 3.56 16.24 20.09
N THR A 197 3.41 15.30 19.15
CA THR A 197 3.21 15.59 17.73
C THR A 197 1.82 15.22 17.23
N ARG A 198 1.14 14.33 17.93
CA ARG A 198 -0.16 13.78 17.54
C ARG A 198 -1.21 14.86 17.28
N THR A 199 -1.36 15.83 18.20
CA THR A 199 -2.31 16.93 18.01
C THR A 199 -1.98 17.77 16.77
N GLY A 200 -0.69 17.98 16.49
CA GLY A 200 -0.25 18.67 15.27
C GLY A 200 -0.68 17.89 14.02
N LEU A 201 -0.40 16.59 13.99
CA LEU A 201 -0.80 15.71 12.89
C LEU A 201 -2.32 15.72 12.65
N CYS A 202 -3.12 15.55 13.70
CA CYS A 202 -4.57 15.54 13.58
C CYS A 202 -5.11 16.89 13.08
N ARG A 203 -4.53 18.01 13.52
CA ARG A 203 -4.90 19.34 13.04
C ARG A 203 -4.60 19.49 11.55
N ASP A 204 -3.40 19.10 11.12
CA ASP A 204 -2.97 19.24 9.73
C ASP A 204 -3.84 18.41 8.78
N LEU A 205 -4.37 17.29 9.26
CA LEU A 205 -5.22 16.37 8.49
C LEU A 205 -6.72 16.56 8.74
N SER A 206 -7.12 17.57 9.51
CA SER A 206 -8.55 17.84 9.77
C SER A 206 -9.28 18.29 8.51
N ASP A 207 -8.59 19.00 7.61
CA ASP A 207 -9.16 19.62 6.42
C ASP A 207 -8.42 19.18 5.15
N VAL A 208 -8.39 17.86 4.91
CA VAL A 208 -7.86 17.30 3.66
C VAL A 208 -8.66 17.87 2.47
N PRO A 209 -8.00 18.53 1.49
CA PRO A 209 -8.67 19.15 0.36
C PRO A 209 -9.54 18.15 -0.45
N PRO A 210 -10.75 18.54 -0.90
CA PRO A 210 -11.66 17.67 -1.63
C PRO A 210 -11.14 17.20 -2.99
N ASP A 211 -10.20 17.94 -3.57
CA ASP A 211 -9.51 17.64 -4.83
C ASP A 211 -8.31 16.69 -4.65
N THR A 212 -8.04 16.23 -3.43
CA THR A 212 -7.00 15.23 -3.16
C THR A 212 -7.23 13.98 -4.02
N PRO A 213 -6.26 13.55 -4.84
CA PRO A 213 -6.39 12.34 -5.64
C PRO A 213 -6.70 11.13 -4.75
N ARG A 214 -7.77 10.39 -5.08
CA ARG A 214 -8.22 9.23 -4.29
C ARG A 214 -8.43 9.57 -2.80
N GLN A 215 -8.90 10.78 -2.50
CA GLN A 215 -9.20 11.27 -1.15
C GLN A 215 -9.90 10.23 -0.28
N ARG A 216 -10.90 9.54 -0.85
CA ARG A 216 -11.65 8.48 -0.16
C ARG A 216 -10.76 7.40 0.44
N ASP A 217 -9.82 6.85 -0.35
CA ASP A 217 -8.92 5.81 0.12
C ASP A 217 -7.97 6.35 1.19
N PHE A 218 -7.53 7.60 1.04
CA PHE A 218 -6.64 8.26 2.00
C PHE A 218 -7.32 8.39 3.36
N LEU A 219 -8.55 8.91 3.38
CA LEU A 219 -9.34 9.11 4.59
C LEU A 219 -9.66 7.78 5.26
N ALA A 220 -9.98 6.72 4.50
CA ALA A 220 -10.21 5.39 5.05
C ALA A 220 -8.94 4.81 5.71
N ILE A 221 -7.78 4.94 5.06
CA ILE A 221 -6.52 4.47 5.63
C ILE A 221 -6.13 5.33 6.85
N LEU A 222 -6.38 6.64 6.82
CA LEU A 222 -6.18 7.53 7.96
C LEU A 222 -7.05 7.12 9.14
N HIS A 223 -8.35 6.89 8.91
CA HIS A 223 -9.29 6.44 9.92
C HIS A 223 -8.79 5.18 10.63
N SER A 224 -8.50 4.11 9.88
CA SER A 224 -8.01 2.86 10.47
C SER A 224 -6.62 2.99 11.13
N THR A 225 -5.81 3.96 10.71
CA THR A 225 -4.51 4.24 11.37
C THR A 225 -4.73 4.93 12.71
N LEU A 226 -5.66 5.90 12.78
CA LEU A 226 -6.04 6.54 14.03
C LEU A 226 -6.76 5.58 14.97
N GLU A 227 -7.66 4.75 14.43
CA GLU A 227 -8.35 3.67 15.16
C GLU A 227 -7.36 2.79 15.93
N ALA A 228 -6.28 2.38 15.27
CA ALA A 228 -5.25 1.54 15.89
C ALA A 228 -4.64 2.20 17.12
N VAL A 229 -4.43 3.52 17.10
CA VAL A 229 -3.83 4.26 18.22
C VAL A 229 -4.86 4.84 19.20
N MET A 230 -6.17 4.62 19.01
CA MET A 230 -7.21 5.21 19.86
C MET A 230 -7.04 4.89 21.35
N GLY A 231 -6.50 3.71 21.68
CA GLY A 231 -6.20 3.35 23.07
C GLY A 231 -5.13 4.23 23.73
N ASP A 232 -4.30 4.90 22.93
CA ASP A 232 -3.27 5.85 23.39
C ASP A 232 -3.77 7.30 23.42
N ILE A 233 -4.95 7.57 22.86
CA ILE A 233 -5.56 8.91 22.76
C ILE A 233 -6.36 9.19 24.03
N GLY A 234 -5.80 10.06 24.89
CA GLY A 234 -6.45 10.46 26.13
C GLY A 234 -7.70 11.32 25.89
N PRO A 235 -8.53 11.55 26.91
CA PRO A 235 -9.68 12.46 26.82
C PRO A 235 -9.27 13.91 26.48
N GLU A 236 -8.04 14.31 26.82
CA GLU A 236 -7.47 15.63 26.55
C GLU A 236 -7.14 15.87 25.07
N ASP A 237 -6.98 14.82 24.26
CA ASP A 237 -6.68 14.89 22.83
C ASP A 237 -7.95 15.16 22.00
N SER A 238 -8.69 16.22 22.34
CA SER A 238 -9.99 16.54 21.73
C SER A 238 -9.92 16.72 20.21
N THR A 239 -8.82 17.26 19.70
CA THR A 239 -8.59 17.45 18.25
C THR A 239 -8.55 16.10 17.52
N CYS A 240 -7.84 15.12 18.08
CA CYS A 240 -7.71 13.81 17.45
C CYS A 240 -8.97 12.98 17.57
N ARG A 241 -9.69 13.08 18.70
CA ARG A 241 -11.02 12.48 18.85
C ARG A 241 -12.02 13.06 17.85
N ALA A 242 -12.07 14.39 17.72
CA ALA A 242 -12.93 15.04 16.75
C ALA A 242 -12.61 14.63 15.30
N LEU A 243 -11.33 14.52 14.94
CA LEU A 243 -10.94 14.00 13.64
C LEU A 243 -11.36 12.54 13.45
N PHE A 244 -11.11 11.69 14.45
CA PHE A 244 -11.51 10.28 14.41
C PHE A 244 -13.03 10.15 14.20
N ASP A 245 -13.83 10.86 14.98
CA ASP A 245 -15.30 10.84 14.87
C ASP A 245 -15.78 11.37 13.51
N LYS A 246 -15.15 12.43 12.98
CA LYS A 246 -15.42 12.95 11.63
C LYS A 246 -15.15 11.89 10.56
N LEU A 247 -14.00 11.20 10.65
CA LEU A 247 -13.63 10.16 9.71
C LEU A 247 -14.54 8.93 9.83
N ALA A 248 -14.90 8.53 11.05
CA ALA A 248 -15.83 7.44 11.31
C ALA A 248 -17.21 7.74 10.70
N ALA A 249 -17.74 8.95 10.91
CA ALA A 249 -19.01 9.40 10.33
C ALA A 249 -18.96 9.44 8.79
N GLN A 250 -17.85 9.92 8.21
CA GLN A 250 -17.65 9.90 6.77
C GLN A 250 -17.58 8.47 6.22
N GLN A 251 -16.87 7.57 6.90
CA GLN A 251 -16.79 6.17 6.51
C GLN A 251 -18.17 5.50 6.59
N ALA A 252 -18.91 5.68 7.67
CA ALA A 252 -20.27 5.15 7.82
C ALA A 252 -21.21 5.68 6.73
N ALA A 253 -21.18 6.98 6.44
CA ALA A 253 -21.98 7.58 5.36
C ALA A 253 -21.62 7.00 3.99
N GLN A 254 -20.35 6.70 3.74
CA GLN A 254 -19.90 6.07 2.49
C GLN A 254 -20.26 4.59 2.39
N GLU A 255 -20.18 3.86 3.49
CA GLU A 255 -20.67 2.48 3.58
C GLU A 255 -22.16 2.46 3.23
N GLU A 256 -22.94 3.33 3.86
CA GLU A 256 -24.39 3.48 3.65
C GLU A 256 -24.78 3.83 2.20
N ALA A 257 -23.94 4.59 1.50
CA ALA A 257 -24.13 4.93 0.10
C ALA A 257 -23.63 3.85 -0.90
N GLY A 258 -22.95 2.80 -0.41
CA GLY A 258 -22.30 1.78 -1.25
C GLY A 258 -23.27 0.83 -1.96
N GLU A 259 -22.79 0.19 -3.03
CA GLU A 259 -23.56 -0.82 -3.79
C GLU A 259 -23.86 -2.04 -2.92
N ALA A 260 -22.93 -2.43 -2.05
CA ALA A 260 -23.11 -3.51 -1.08
C ALA A 260 -24.29 -3.25 -0.13
N MET A 261 -24.38 -2.04 0.44
CA MET A 261 -25.50 -1.62 1.28
C MET A 261 -26.81 -1.52 0.50
N ALA A 262 -26.74 -0.97 -0.71
CA ALA A 262 -27.91 -0.85 -1.59
C ALA A 262 -28.48 -2.23 -1.96
N LEU A 263 -27.63 -3.22 -2.25
CA LEU A 263 -28.04 -4.59 -2.51
C LEU A 263 -28.62 -5.24 -1.24
N ALA A 264 -27.95 -5.07 -0.10
CA ALA A 264 -28.44 -5.60 1.18
C ALA A 264 -29.87 -5.16 1.50
N ARG A 265 -30.18 -3.86 1.30
CA ARG A 265 -31.52 -3.30 1.48
C ARG A 265 -32.53 -3.86 0.50
N GLU A 266 -32.15 -3.97 -0.78
CA GLU A 266 -32.99 -4.56 -1.83
C GLU A 266 -33.40 -6.01 -1.50
N LEU A 267 -32.43 -6.80 -1.02
CA LEU A 267 -32.66 -8.18 -0.61
C LEU A 267 -33.32 -8.30 0.78
N GLY A 268 -33.55 -7.18 1.47
CA GLY A 268 -34.12 -7.15 2.81
C GLY A 268 -33.28 -7.91 3.84
N LEU A 269 -31.96 -7.95 3.65
CA LEU A 269 -31.05 -8.64 4.56
C LEU A 269 -31.11 -7.96 5.93
N ASP A 270 -31.23 -8.76 6.99
CA ASP A 270 -31.24 -8.23 8.35
C ASP A 270 -29.81 -8.00 8.80
N ILE A 271 -29.27 -6.83 8.48
CA ILE A 271 -27.87 -6.51 8.76
C ILE A 271 -27.81 -5.47 9.87
N ALA A 272 -27.89 -5.97 11.11
CA ALA A 272 -27.64 -5.15 12.29
C ALA A 272 -26.16 -4.74 12.36
N GLU A 273 -25.90 -3.57 12.95
CA GLU A 273 -24.59 -2.87 13.10
C GLU A 273 -23.45 -3.69 13.75
N SER A 274 -23.70 -4.92 14.19
CA SER A 274 -22.74 -5.77 14.91
C SER A 274 -22.51 -7.16 14.29
N ARG A 275 -22.91 -7.41 13.04
CA ARG A 275 -22.72 -8.70 12.37
C ARG A 275 -21.50 -8.70 11.45
N ASP A 276 -20.84 -9.87 11.34
CA ASP A 276 -19.84 -10.14 10.31
C ASP A 276 -20.48 -9.91 8.93
N TRP A 277 -20.15 -8.76 8.34
CA TRP A 277 -20.64 -8.26 7.04
C TRP A 277 -19.99 -8.97 5.85
N ASP A 278 -19.36 -10.12 6.07
CA ASP A 278 -18.71 -10.90 5.03
C ASP A 278 -19.71 -11.84 4.37
N ILE A 279 -20.12 -11.47 3.15
CA ILE A 279 -20.84 -12.37 2.24
C ILE A 279 -19.83 -12.94 1.26
N VAL A 280 -19.78 -14.27 1.16
CA VAL A 280 -18.96 -14.97 0.18
C VAL A 280 -19.84 -15.96 -0.57
N VAL A 281 -19.98 -15.75 -1.87
CA VAL A 281 -20.62 -16.69 -2.79
C VAL A 281 -19.52 -17.42 -3.56
N ARG A 282 -19.56 -18.75 -3.56
CA ARG A 282 -18.64 -19.60 -4.33
C ARG A 282 -19.43 -20.47 -5.28
N LEU A 283 -19.03 -20.41 -6.54
CA LEU A 283 -19.64 -21.12 -7.65
C LEU A 283 -18.56 -21.99 -8.31
N PRO A 284 -18.57 -23.32 -8.09
CA PRO A 284 -17.68 -24.22 -8.81
C PRO A 284 -18.10 -24.33 -10.28
N GLU A 285 -17.15 -24.55 -11.19
CA GLU A 285 -17.45 -24.83 -12.60
C GLU A 285 -18.14 -26.20 -12.75
N LYS A 286 -19.14 -26.28 -13.63
CA LYS A 286 -19.87 -27.50 -13.95
C LYS A 286 -18.98 -28.39 -14.83
N ASP A 287 -18.98 -29.69 -14.55
CA ASP A 287 -18.21 -30.68 -15.31
C ASP A 287 -16.70 -30.38 -15.38
N SER A 288 -16.10 -29.85 -14.30
CA SER A 288 -14.65 -29.71 -14.14
C SER A 288 -13.98 -31.10 -14.00
N GLY A 289 -14.05 -31.90 -15.07
CA GLY A 289 -13.49 -33.22 -15.15
C GLY A 289 -12.02 -33.19 -14.74
N HIS A 290 -11.67 -34.02 -13.75
CA HIS A 290 -10.32 -34.38 -13.32
C HIS A 290 -9.57 -33.52 -12.29
N ASP A 291 -10.01 -32.31 -11.93
CA ASP A 291 -9.32 -31.47 -10.92
C ASP A 291 -10.07 -31.36 -9.58
N TRP A 292 -10.44 -32.50 -8.98
CA TRP A 292 -11.15 -32.58 -7.69
C TRP A 292 -10.45 -31.89 -6.52
N PHE A 293 -9.15 -31.59 -6.64
CA PHE A 293 -8.39 -30.85 -5.65
C PHE A 293 -8.37 -29.33 -5.88
N ASN A 294 -8.80 -28.83 -7.06
CA ASN A 294 -8.60 -27.44 -7.47
C ASN A 294 -9.54 -26.96 -8.61
N PRO A 295 -10.88 -27.17 -8.50
CA PRO A 295 -11.80 -26.81 -9.58
C PRO A 295 -11.74 -25.31 -9.87
N LEU A 296 -11.95 -24.93 -11.14
CA LEU A 296 -12.19 -23.53 -11.48
C LEU A 296 -13.37 -23.06 -10.63
N SER A 297 -13.17 -22.00 -9.86
CA SER A 297 -14.20 -21.45 -8.99
C SER A 297 -14.31 -19.97 -9.19
N LEU A 298 -15.55 -19.52 -9.29
CA LEU A 298 -15.91 -18.12 -9.23
C LEU A 298 -16.24 -17.80 -7.77
N SER A 299 -15.66 -16.73 -7.25
CA SER A 299 -15.99 -16.21 -5.94
C SER A 299 -16.42 -14.76 -6.01
N LEU A 300 -17.56 -14.44 -5.41
CA LEU A 300 -18.00 -13.08 -5.14
C LEU A 300 -17.89 -12.84 -3.62
N GLU A 301 -17.05 -11.88 -3.25
CA GLU A 301 -16.90 -11.39 -1.87
C GLU A 301 -17.62 -10.03 -1.79
N ILE A 302 -18.43 -9.81 -0.76
CA ILE A 302 -19.12 -8.54 -0.48
C ILE A 302 -18.95 -8.22 1.00
N ASN A 303 -18.43 -7.02 1.30
CA ASN A 303 -18.35 -6.44 2.63
C ASN A 303 -18.29 -4.89 2.49
N PRO A 304 -19.33 -4.13 2.88
CA PRO A 304 -19.33 -2.67 2.75
C PRO A 304 -18.23 -1.99 3.56
N SER A 305 -17.81 -2.58 4.68
CA SER A 305 -16.78 -2.06 5.59
C SER A 305 -15.37 -2.25 5.03
N HIS A 306 -15.21 -3.14 4.05
CA HIS A 306 -13.93 -3.37 3.37
C HIS A 306 -13.86 -2.57 2.06
N ARG A 307 -12.64 -2.30 1.62
CA ARG A 307 -12.37 -1.65 0.32
C ARG A 307 -11.42 -2.53 -0.51
N PRO A 308 -11.79 -2.92 -1.73
CA PRO A 308 -13.11 -2.70 -2.36
C PRO A 308 -14.24 -3.41 -1.60
N GLU A 309 -15.46 -2.84 -1.61
CA GLU A 309 -16.61 -3.40 -0.89
C GLU A 309 -17.18 -4.66 -1.51
N TRP A 310 -16.85 -4.93 -2.76
CA TRP A 310 -17.10 -6.21 -3.35
C TRP A 310 -15.99 -6.54 -4.33
N ARG A 311 -15.79 -7.84 -4.53
CA ARG A 311 -14.79 -8.36 -5.46
C ARG A 311 -15.29 -9.64 -6.07
N VAL A 312 -15.15 -9.74 -7.38
CA VAL A 312 -15.29 -11.01 -8.09
C VAL A 312 -13.92 -11.52 -8.46
N GLN A 313 -13.71 -12.82 -8.29
CA GLN A 313 -12.52 -13.53 -8.73
C GLN A 313 -12.91 -14.79 -9.48
N LEU A 314 -12.24 -15.07 -10.60
CA LEU A 314 -12.14 -16.44 -11.11
C LEU A 314 -10.77 -16.98 -10.73
N ARG A 315 -10.77 -18.20 -10.21
CA ARG A 315 -9.56 -18.90 -9.80
C ARG A 315 -9.49 -20.23 -10.52
N HIS A 316 -8.34 -20.51 -11.13
CA HIS A 316 -7.97 -21.81 -11.64
C HIS A 316 -6.92 -22.38 -10.69
N SER A 317 -7.26 -23.39 -9.88
CA SER A 317 -6.41 -23.83 -8.76
C SER A 317 -6.06 -22.65 -7.82
N THR A 318 -4.78 -22.54 -7.43
CA THR A 318 -4.24 -21.49 -6.54
C THR A 318 -3.98 -20.17 -7.26
N LYS A 319 -4.17 -20.09 -8.59
CA LYS A 319 -3.91 -18.89 -9.38
C LYS A 319 -5.21 -18.15 -9.71
N VAL A 320 -5.24 -16.86 -9.41
CA VAL A 320 -6.33 -15.95 -9.80
C VAL A 320 -6.15 -15.60 -11.29
N SER A 321 -7.07 -16.06 -12.15
CA SER A 321 -7.08 -15.76 -13.60
C SER A 321 -7.79 -14.43 -13.87
N TYR A 322 -8.81 -14.10 -13.08
CA TYR A 322 -9.56 -12.87 -13.17
C TYR A 322 -9.83 -12.27 -11.80
N SER A 323 -9.79 -10.94 -11.69
CA SER A 323 -10.29 -10.24 -10.51
C SER A 323 -10.85 -8.89 -10.90
N HIS A 324 -12.04 -8.56 -10.42
CA HIS A 324 -12.73 -7.31 -10.69
C HIS A 324 -13.42 -6.77 -9.43
N PHE A 325 -13.50 -5.45 -9.32
CA PHE A 325 -14.02 -4.72 -8.16
C PHE A 325 -14.29 -3.25 -8.56
N PRO A 326 -15.05 -2.47 -7.76
CA PRO A 326 -15.37 -1.07 -8.07
C PRO A 326 -14.17 -0.23 -8.50
N GLY A 327 -14.31 0.50 -9.60
CA GLY A 327 -13.27 1.39 -10.14
C GLY A 327 -12.13 0.69 -10.89
N LYS A 328 -12.11 -0.64 -10.98
CA LYS A 328 -11.13 -1.34 -11.83
C LYS A 328 -11.53 -1.24 -13.30
N THR A 329 -10.73 -0.54 -14.10
CA THR A 329 -10.90 -0.46 -15.55
C THR A 329 -10.01 -1.48 -16.28
N GLY A 330 -10.53 -2.06 -17.36
CA GLY A 330 -9.79 -3.00 -18.23
C GLY A 330 -10.39 -4.41 -18.30
N LEU A 331 -10.15 -5.08 -19.44
CA LEU A 331 -10.54 -6.47 -19.67
C LEU A 331 -9.68 -7.42 -18.86
N GLY A 332 -10.24 -8.56 -18.44
CA GLY A 332 -9.46 -9.67 -17.91
C GLY A 332 -8.44 -10.16 -18.95
N LYS A 333 -7.36 -10.82 -18.50
CA LYS A 333 -6.34 -11.41 -19.41
C LYS A 333 -6.94 -12.37 -20.44
N ASP A 334 -8.12 -12.91 -20.16
CA ASP A 334 -8.77 -13.96 -20.95
C ASP A 334 -9.97 -13.43 -21.78
N GLY A 335 -10.08 -12.10 -21.97
CA GLY A 335 -11.18 -11.50 -22.73
C GLY A 335 -12.53 -11.46 -22.00
N ILE A 336 -12.54 -11.80 -20.71
CA ILE A 336 -13.72 -11.71 -19.84
C ILE A 336 -14.13 -10.23 -19.66
N PRO A 337 -15.40 -9.86 -19.93
CA PRO A 337 -15.87 -8.49 -19.80
C PRO A 337 -15.92 -8.06 -18.33
N PRO A 338 -15.66 -6.77 -18.03
CA PRO A 338 -15.83 -6.23 -16.69
C PRO A 338 -17.29 -6.31 -16.21
N ILE A 339 -17.48 -6.25 -14.90
CA ILE A 339 -18.82 -6.23 -14.28
C ILE A 339 -19.24 -4.78 -14.12
N ASP A 340 -20.42 -4.44 -14.62
CA ASP A 340 -20.99 -3.09 -14.51
C ASP A 340 -21.77 -2.93 -13.19
N GLY A 341 -21.03 -2.99 -12.07
CA GLY A 341 -21.58 -2.90 -10.72
C GLY A 341 -22.10 -4.22 -10.14
N LEU A 342 -22.20 -4.28 -8.81
CA LEU A 342 -22.57 -5.47 -8.04
C LEU A 342 -23.96 -6.00 -8.42
N ARG A 343 -24.94 -5.11 -8.61
CA ARG A 343 -26.31 -5.49 -9.00
C ARG A 343 -26.37 -6.25 -10.33
N SER A 344 -25.41 -5.98 -11.22
CA SER A 344 -25.32 -6.63 -12.52
C SER A 344 -24.75 -8.05 -12.45
N PHE A 345 -24.25 -8.49 -11.29
CA PHE A 345 -23.60 -9.79 -11.12
C PHE A 345 -24.40 -10.99 -11.67
N PRO A 346 -25.70 -11.17 -11.39
CA PRO A 346 -26.48 -12.29 -11.93
C PRO A 346 -26.60 -12.28 -13.46
N SER A 347 -26.66 -11.09 -14.07
CA SER A 347 -26.68 -10.94 -15.53
C SER A 347 -25.30 -11.15 -16.15
N TRP A 348 -24.24 -10.74 -15.47
CA TRP A 348 -22.87 -10.97 -15.88
C TRP A 348 -22.49 -12.45 -15.81
N LEU A 349 -22.89 -13.16 -14.74
CA LEU A 349 -22.70 -14.60 -14.60
C LEU A 349 -23.32 -15.38 -15.77
N ARG A 350 -24.53 -15.00 -16.20
CA ARG A 350 -25.16 -15.57 -17.42
C ARG A 350 -24.38 -15.29 -18.69
N ARG A 351 -23.92 -14.05 -18.89
CA ARG A 351 -23.07 -13.71 -20.05
C ARG A 351 -21.79 -14.54 -20.11
N LEU A 352 -21.20 -14.92 -18.98
CA LEU A 352 -20.06 -15.84 -18.96
C LEU A 352 -20.42 -17.21 -19.56
N SER A 353 -21.58 -17.75 -19.20
CA SER A 353 -22.10 -18.98 -19.79
C SER A 353 -22.39 -18.81 -21.28
N ASP A 354 -23.18 -17.79 -21.64
CA ASP A 354 -23.72 -17.62 -23.00
C ASP A 354 -22.65 -17.25 -24.04
N VAL A 355 -21.65 -16.44 -23.64
CA VAL A 355 -20.65 -15.88 -24.57
C VAL A 355 -19.31 -16.60 -24.45
N HIS A 356 -18.94 -17.03 -23.25
CA HIS A 356 -17.61 -17.62 -22.98
C HIS A 356 -17.67 -19.13 -22.70
N GLY A 357 -18.86 -19.73 -22.67
CA GLY A 357 -19.03 -21.16 -22.39
C GLY A 357 -18.67 -21.57 -20.96
N LEU A 358 -18.50 -20.61 -20.05
CA LEU A 358 -18.15 -20.87 -18.65
C LEU A 358 -19.42 -21.17 -17.86
N VAL A 359 -19.71 -22.45 -17.67
CA VAL A 359 -20.92 -22.92 -16.98
C VAL A 359 -20.57 -23.24 -15.53
N TYR A 360 -21.24 -22.61 -14.58
CA TYR A 360 -21.06 -22.87 -13.15
C TYR A 360 -22.15 -23.78 -12.60
N ASP A 361 -21.79 -24.66 -11.67
CA ASP A 361 -22.72 -25.51 -10.95
C ASP A 361 -23.40 -24.69 -9.84
N THR A 362 -24.61 -24.23 -10.16
CA THR A 362 -25.45 -23.47 -9.24
C THR A 362 -26.06 -24.34 -8.13
N ASP A 363 -26.15 -25.65 -8.32
CA ASP A 363 -26.67 -26.58 -7.32
C ASP A 363 -25.61 -26.85 -6.24
N ALA A 364 -24.33 -26.80 -6.61
CA ALA A 364 -23.18 -26.85 -5.70
C ALA A 364 -22.72 -25.48 -5.18
N MET A 365 -23.52 -24.42 -5.36
CA MET A 365 -23.20 -23.07 -4.89
C MET A 365 -23.13 -23.02 -3.36
N ASP A 366 -22.02 -22.48 -2.84
CA ASP A 366 -21.85 -22.22 -1.41
C ASP A 366 -22.01 -20.73 -1.12
N VAL A 367 -22.91 -20.40 -0.19
CA VAL A 367 -23.14 -19.03 0.28
C VAL A 367 -22.83 -18.95 1.77
N TYR A 368 -21.83 -18.13 2.08
CA TYR A 368 -21.53 -17.68 3.42
C TYR A 368 -22.10 -16.27 3.61
N CYS A 369 -22.87 -16.06 4.68
CA CYS A 369 -23.45 -14.77 5.07
C CYS A 369 -23.81 -14.87 6.56
N GLY A 370 -22.79 -14.97 7.42
CA GLY A 370 -22.96 -15.19 8.85
C GLY A 370 -23.80 -16.43 9.18
N ARG A 371 -24.63 -16.35 10.25
CA ARG A 371 -25.37 -17.49 10.83
C ARG A 371 -26.83 -17.65 10.37
N LYS A 372 -27.38 -16.73 9.57
CA LYS A 372 -28.81 -16.75 9.23
C LYS A 372 -29.08 -17.43 7.89
N GLN A 373 -29.78 -18.58 7.95
CA GLN A 373 -30.17 -19.34 6.76
C GLN A 373 -31.10 -18.58 5.81
N ALA A 374 -31.95 -17.69 6.33
CA ALA A 374 -32.85 -16.88 5.51
C ALA A 374 -32.09 -15.91 4.59
N ASP A 375 -30.99 -15.32 5.07
CA ASP A 375 -30.17 -14.39 4.30
C ASP A 375 -29.36 -15.13 3.22
N LYS A 376 -28.83 -16.32 3.56
CA LYS A 376 -28.23 -17.22 2.56
C LYS A 376 -29.19 -17.52 1.41
N LYS A 377 -30.43 -17.87 1.74
CA LYS A 377 -31.47 -18.16 0.73
C LYS A 377 -31.73 -16.94 -0.16
N ARG A 378 -31.91 -15.75 0.41
CA ARG A 378 -32.14 -14.50 -0.35
C ARG A 378 -30.99 -14.18 -1.30
N ILE A 379 -29.75 -14.38 -0.86
CA ILE A 379 -28.55 -14.19 -1.70
C ILE A 379 -28.53 -15.23 -2.82
N SER A 380 -28.79 -16.51 -2.51
CA SER A 380 -28.89 -17.56 -3.53
C SER A 380 -29.96 -17.23 -4.57
N ASP A 381 -31.16 -16.86 -4.12
CA ASP A 381 -32.28 -16.50 -5.00
C ASP A 381 -31.91 -15.32 -5.90
N TRP A 382 -31.20 -14.31 -5.40
CA TRP A 382 -30.68 -13.18 -6.18
C TRP A 382 -29.62 -13.59 -7.21
N VAL A 383 -28.67 -14.46 -6.84
CA VAL A 383 -27.66 -14.96 -7.80
C VAL A 383 -28.35 -15.71 -8.96
N LEU A 384 -29.43 -16.42 -8.66
CA LEU A 384 -30.20 -17.21 -9.63
C LEU A 384 -31.28 -16.39 -10.37
N SER A 385 -31.72 -15.25 -9.84
CA SER A 385 -32.84 -14.45 -10.38
C SER A 385 -32.59 -13.88 -11.77
N GLY A 386 -31.36 -13.97 -12.26
CA GLY A 386 -31.09 -13.74 -13.66
C GLY A 386 -31.92 -14.63 -14.60
N GLY A 387 -32.40 -15.79 -14.18
CA GLY A 387 -33.15 -16.72 -15.04
C GLY A 387 -34.61 -16.35 -15.35
N ALA A 388 -35.21 -15.34 -14.71
CA ALA A 388 -36.64 -15.04 -14.91
C ALA A 388 -36.84 -13.87 -15.86
N SER A 389 -37.05 -14.18 -17.14
CA SER A 389 -37.91 -13.36 -17.99
C SER A 389 -39.28 -13.30 -17.32
N SER A 390 -39.60 -12.19 -16.66
CA SER A 390 -40.98 -11.87 -16.32
C SER A 390 -41.73 -11.61 -17.64
N SER A 391 -42.32 -12.65 -18.22
CA SER A 391 -43.41 -12.49 -19.17
C SER A 391 -44.58 -11.87 -18.41
N PRO A 392 -45.10 -10.70 -18.82
CA PRO A 392 -46.33 -10.19 -18.24
C PRO A 392 -47.48 -11.07 -18.73
N GLY A 393 -48.18 -11.70 -17.78
CA GLY A 393 -49.50 -12.28 -18.01
C GLY A 393 -50.58 -11.22 -17.96
#